data_AF-A0A1M7MCW0-F1
#
_entry.id   AF-A0A1M7MCW0-F1
#
_cell.length_a   1.000
_cell.length_b   1.000
_cell.length_c   1.000
_cell.angle_alpha   90.00
_cell.angle_beta   90.00
_cell.angle_gamma   90.00
#
_symmetry.space_group_name_H-M   'P 1'
#
loop_
_entity.id
_entity.type
_entity.pdbx_description
1 polymer ?
#
loop_
_entity_poly.entity_id
_entity_poly.type
_entity_poly.pdbx_seq_one_letter_code
_entity_poly.pdbx_strand_id
1 'polypeptide(L)'
;MNIRNMNLAPRSAMFFSLIISIVIALGIIAIQQMGKLRDVEQDVELNWMASIRQTGLMNSGVLRLCLESLRAVTTSDEKLRQETVAQFDVFRRKLDDAVAQYEPLIASDEERRLYLAVKTEADNYSKQLDVFERLLHADDNAGALLLINTNIRPLTNTLGEKINALTLYNDEGARQAGLSASAIYTHGFWTVVGLIVAVAVLTLVLAILLIRSVISPTREALAIAERIAVGDLSEDIHPSGRDEAGRLLVALEKMQVKLRNTISRISDSSTQLASASEEMTAVTETASKGLVRQNDEVGQAATAVTEMTAAVDEVARNAEAASNTSRQTMTYTLSGIENVAQTLKAIEGLAGNVVETGTQVKALSTRA
;
A
#
# COMPACT_ATOMS: atom_id res chain seq x y z
N MET A 1 7.99 19.77 -3.34
CA MET A 1 8.97 18.65 -3.44
C MET A 1 8.26 17.48 -4.12
N ASN A 2 8.80 16.92 -5.20
CA ASN A 2 8.12 15.89 -5.99
C ASN A 2 8.15 14.55 -5.22
N ILE A 3 7.13 14.33 -4.39
CA ILE A 3 7.00 13.20 -3.42
C ILE A 3 6.94 11.82 -4.10
N ARG A 4 6.88 11.79 -5.44
CA ARG A 4 6.79 10.60 -6.29
C ARG A 4 8.15 10.06 -6.76
N ASN A 5 9.24 10.52 -6.15
CA ASN A 5 10.59 9.97 -6.38
C ASN A 5 10.92 8.76 -5.50
N MET A 6 10.08 8.45 -4.51
CA MET A 6 10.31 7.36 -3.56
C MET A 6 9.18 6.34 -3.65
N ASN A 7 9.54 5.07 -3.48
CA ASN A 7 8.62 3.94 -3.47
C ASN A 7 7.52 4.11 -2.40
N LEU A 8 6.36 3.51 -2.64
CA LEU A 8 5.16 3.64 -1.82
C LEU A 8 5.40 3.19 -0.37
N ALA A 9 6.03 2.03 -0.17
CA ALA A 9 6.27 1.48 1.17
C ALA A 9 7.15 2.40 2.05
N PRO A 10 8.38 2.80 1.65
CA PRO A 10 9.19 3.71 2.45
C PRO A 10 8.56 5.10 2.61
N ARG A 11 7.80 5.57 1.61
CA ARG A 11 7.08 6.85 1.69
C ARG A 11 5.99 6.82 2.75
N SER A 12 5.14 5.79 2.72
CA SER A 12 4.10 5.58 3.72
C SER A 12 4.69 5.36 5.11
N ALA A 13 5.77 4.55 5.21
CA ALA A 13 6.46 4.32 6.48
C ALA A 13 6.98 5.63 7.09
N MET A 14 7.60 6.52 6.30
CA MET A 14 8.06 7.82 6.78
C MET A 14 6.92 8.68 7.34
N PHE A 15 5.77 8.72 6.67
CA PHE A 15 4.60 9.47 7.15
C PHE A 15 4.00 8.88 8.43
N PHE A 16 3.84 7.55 8.49
CA PHE A 16 3.34 6.89 9.70
C PHE A 16 4.31 7.02 10.88
N SER A 17 5.63 6.87 10.64
CA SER A 17 6.65 7.10 11.65
C SER A 17 6.61 8.52 12.19
N LEU A 18 6.46 9.52 11.32
CA LEU A 18 6.33 10.92 11.73
C LEU A 18 5.11 11.13 12.63
N ILE A 19 3.94 10.60 12.25
CA ILE A 19 2.71 10.69 13.05
C ILE A 19 2.92 10.01 14.41
N ILE A 20 3.46 8.79 14.43
CA ILE A 20 3.73 8.03 15.66
C ILE A 20 4.70 8.80 16.58
N SER A 21 5.79 9.34 16.03
CA SER A 21 6.76 10.14 16.81
C SER A 21 6.10 11.36 17.43
N ILE A 22 5.19 12.03 16.72
CA ILE A 22 4.49 13.20 17.28
C ILE A 22 3.46 12.78 18.34
N VAL A 23 2.76 11.65 18.16
CA VAL A 23 1.85 11.11 19.18
C VAL A 23 2.61 10.71 20.46
N ILE A 24 3.81 10.13 20.33
CA ILE A 24 4.67 9.84 21.47
C ILE A 24 5.12 11.15 22.15
N ALA A 25 5.55 12.15 21.38
CA ALA A 25 5.93 13.45 21.92
C ALA A 25 4.75 14.13 22.67
N LEU A 26 3.54 14.05 22.11
CA LEU A 26 2.29 14.47 22.76
C LEU A 26 2.09 13.79 24.11
N GLY A 27 2.22 12.45 24.15
CA GLY A 27 2.06 11.67 25.37
C GLY A 27 3.09 12.07 26.43
N ILE A 28 4.35 12.27 26.04
CA ILE A 28 5.42 12.71 26.95
C ILE A 28 5.09 14.10 27.52
N ILE A 29 4.68 15.05 26.69
CA ILE A 29 4.34 16.41 27.12
C ILE A 29 3.14 16.38 28.08
N ALA A 30 2.11 15.59 27.78
CA ALA A 30 0.94 15.45 28.65
C ALA A 30 1.32 14.88 30.03
N ILE A 31 2.17 13.85 30.06
CA ILE A 31 2.66 13.26 31.32
C ILE A 31 3.50 14.27 32.11
N GLN A 32 4.39 15.00 31.46
CA GLN A 32 5.19 16.04 32.12
C GLN A 32 4.32 17.15 32.73
N GLN A 33 3.27 17.55 32.02
CA GLN A 33 2.34 18.56 32.53
C GLN A 33 1.54 18.06 33.74
N MET A 34 1.14 16.78 33.72
CA MET A 34 0.50 16.13 34.86
C MET A 34 1.44 16.04 36.08
N GLY A 35 2.74 15.77 35.83
CA GLY A 35 3.78 15.77 36.87
C GLY A 35 3.90 17.12 37.59
N LYS A 36 3.98 18.22 36.84
CA LYS A 36 4.02 19.57 37.41
C LYS A 36 2.80 19.89 38.26
N LEU A 37 1.60 19.46 37.82
CA LEU A 37 0.38 19.66 38.59
C LEU A 37 0.41 18.89 39.91
N ARG A 38 0.90 17.64 39.88
CA ARG A 38 1.09 16.83 41.08
C ARG A 38 2.08 17.44 42.07
N ASP A 39 3.19 18.02 41.59
CA ASP A 39 4.18 18.66 42.46
C ASP A 39 3.57 19.84 43.23
N VAL A 40 2.76 20.66 42.55
CA VAL A 40 2.06 21.79 43.19
C VAL A 40 0.98 21.31 44.16
N GLU A 41 0.24 20.26 43.81
CA GLU A 41 -0.75 19.64 44.70
C GLU A 41 -0.10 19.12 45.98
N GLN A 42 1.04 18.43 45.87
CA GLN A 42 1.77 17.92 47.02
C GLN A 42 2.31 19.03 47.91
N ASP A 43 2.78 20.15 47.34
CA ASP A 43 3.20 21.31 48.13
C ASP A 43 2.01 21.93 48.89
N VAL A 44 0.85 22.06 48.25
CA VAL A 44 -0.38 22.52 48.94
C VAL A 44 -0.79 21.58 50.06
N GLU A 45 -0.82 20.27 49.83
CA GLU A 45 -1.27 19.28 50.82
C GLU A 45 -0.28 19.09 51.97
N LEU A 46 0.98 18.81 51.64
CA LEU A 46 1.98 18.34 52.61
C LEU A 46 2.75 19.47 53.29
N ASN A 47 2.72 20.67 52.71
CA ASN A 47 3.43 21.82 53.24
C ASN A 47 2.43 22.86 53.76
N TRP A 48 1.71 23.55 52.87
CA TRP A 48 0.83 24.66 53.26
C TRP A 48 -0.32 24.24 54.18
N MET A 49 -1.09 23.22 53.81
CA MET A 49 -2.21 22.72 54.62
C MET A 49 -1.74 22.07 55.92
N ALA A 50 -0.58 21.40 55.89
CA ALA A 50 0.04 20.86 57.10
C ALA A 50 0.44 21.98 58.07
N SER A 51 1.06 23.05 57.59
CA SER A 51 1.44 24.23 58.39
C SER A 51 0.22 24.90 59.00
N ILE A 52 -0.83 25.16 58.20
CA ILE A 52 -2.10 25.73 58.69
C ILE A 52 -2.71 24.84 59.77
N ARG A 53 -2.75 23.51 59.55
CA ARG A 53 -3.25 22.56 60.56
C ARG A 53 -2.46 22.65 61.86
N GLN A 54 -1.14 22.70 61.81
CA GLN A 54 -0.30 22.82 63.01
C GLN A 54 -0.54 24.15 63.73
N THR A 55 -0.70 25.27 63.02
CA THR A 55 -1.08 26.55 63.66
C THR A 55 -2.45 26.48 64.35
N GLY A 56 -3.42 25.76 63.77
CA GLY A 56 -4.71 25.51 64.40
C GLY A 56 -4.58 24.66 65.67
N LEU A 57 -3.71 23.65 65.66
CA LEU A 57 -3.40 22.86 66.85
C LEU A 57 -2.74 23.71 67.93
N MET A 58 -1.77 24.57 67.60
CA MET A 58 -1.17 25.51 68.54
C MET A 58 -2.23 26.42 69.18
N ASN A 59 -3.08 27.06 68.37
CA ASN A 59 -4.13 27.96 68.87
C ASN A 59 -5.10 27.22 69.81
N SER A 60 -5.55 26.02 69.43
CA SER A 60 -6.42 25.21 70.28
C SER A 60 -5.73 24.73 71.57
N GLY A 61 -4.42 24.46 71.51
CA GLY A 61 -3.59 24.09 72.65
C GLY A 61 -3.46 25.23 73.65
N VAL A 62 -3.14 26.44 73.17
CA VAL A 62 -3.06 27.66 74.00
C VAL A 62 -4.41 27.95 74.67
N LEU A 63 -5.51 27.96 73.91
CA LEU A 63 -6.85 28.21 74.46
C LEU A 63 -7.26 27.17 75.50
N ARG A 64 -6.94 25.89 75.26
CA ARG A 64 -7.20 24.82 76.22
C ARG A 64 -6.37 25.01 77.48
N LEU A 65 -5.07 25.27 77.38
CA LEU A 65 -4.21 25.53 78.54
C LEU A 65 -4.69 26.73 79.35
N CYS A 66 -5.12 27.83 78.71
CA CYS A 66 -5.73 28.96 79.41
C CYS A 66 -6.99 28.57 80.19
N LEU A 67 -7.90 27.85 79.55
CA LEU A 67 -9.16 27.42 80.18
C LEU A 67 -8.91 26.47 81.36
N GLU A 68 -7.99 25.53 81.19
CA GLU A 68 -7.63 24.54 82.20
C GLU A 68 -6.86 25.17 83.38
N SER A 69 -5.98 26.15 83.10
CA SER A 69 -5.30 26.93 84.14
C SER A 69 -6.31 27.70 85.00
N LEU A 70 -7.28 28.35 84.36
CA LEU A 70 -8.32 29.06 85.11
C LEU A 70 -9.19 28.08 85.91
N ARG A 71 -9.61 26.96 85.30
CA ARG A 71 -10.44 25.94 85.96
C ARG A 71 -9.76 25.34 87.19
N ALA A 72 -8.45 25.07 87.11
CA ALA A 72 -7.68 24.52 88.23
C ALA A 72 -7.72 25.41 89.48
N VAL A 73 -7.85 26.73 89.30
CA VAL A 73 -7.85 27.71 90.39
C VAL A 73 -9.27 28.08 90.84
N THR A 74 -10.25 28.09 89.94
CA THR A 74 -11.61 28.61 90.23
C THR A 74 -12.64 27.54 90.56
N THR A 75 -12.37 26.26 90.27
CA THR A 75 -13.34 25.18 90.55
C THR A 75 -13.50 24.96 92.05
N SER A 76 -14.74 24.74 92.50
CA SER A 76 -15.03 24.32 93.88
C SER A 76 -15.08 22.80 94.04
N ASP A 77 -15.02 22.04 92.95
CA ASP A 77 -14.98 20.57 92.96
C ASP A 77 -13.52 20.09 93.01
N GLU A 78 -13.15 19.52 94.16
CA GLU A 78 -11.80 19.03 94.43
C GLU A 78 -11.37 17.87 93.51
N LYS A 79 -12.31 16.99 93.17
CA LYS A 79 -12.00 15.85 92.30
C LYS A 79 -11.69 16.34 90.89
N LEU A 80 -12.52 17.27 90.39
CA LEU A 80 -12.30 17.89 89.08
C LEU A 80 -10.99 18.70 89.04
N ARG A 81 -10.62 19.35 90.16
CA ARG A 81 -9.34 20.05 90.30
C ARG A 81 -8.16 19.09 90.13
N GLN A 82 -8.15 17.99 90.88
CA GLN A 82 -7.09 16.98 90.82
C GLN A 82 -6.97 16.34 89.42
N GLU A 83 -8.10 16.04 88.78
CA GLU A 83 -8.12 15.52 87.40
C GLU A 83 -7.53 16.53 86.41
N THR A 84 -7.85 17.82 86.56
CA THR A 84 -7.32 18.90 85.72
C THR A 84 -5.81 19.05 85.87
N VAL A 85 -5.32 19.09 87.12
CA VAL A 85 -3.87 19.19 87.42
C VAL A 85 -3.12 17.98 86.88
N ALA A 86 -3.67 16.76 87.02
CA ALA A 86 -3.05 15.54 86.50
C ALA A 86 -2.95 15.50 84.97
N GLN A 87 -3.83 16.20 84.24
CA GLN A 87 -3.79 16.28 82.77
C GLN A 87 -3.01 17.48 82.23
N PHE A 88 -2.50 18.36 83.09
CA PHE A 88 -1.87 19.60 82.68
C PHE A 88 -0.64 19.36 81.77
N ASP A 89 0.20 18.39 82.12
CA ASP A 89 1.33 17.92 81.30
C ASP A 89 0.92 17.43 79.91
N VAL A 90 -0.27 16.83 79.79
CA VAL A 90 -0.78 16.33 78.51
C VAL A 90 -1.21 17.48 77.63
N PHE A 91 -1.83 18.52 78.19
CA PHE A 91 -2.20 19.71 77.45
C PHE A 91 -0.98 20.51 77.01
N ARG A 92 0.05 20.60 77.86
CA ARG A 92 1.32 21.26 77.55
C ARG A 92 2.04 20.55 76.41
N ARG A 93 2.20 19.22 76.50
CA ARG A 93 2.80 18.41 75.44
C ARG A 93 2.12 18.56 74.09
N LYS A 94 0.79 18.69 74.04
CA LYS A 94 0.08 18.93 72.77
C LYS A 94 0.48 20.25 72.10
N LEU A 95 0.69 21.31 72.88
CA LEU A 95 1.17 22.58 72.34
C LEU A 95 2.62 22.45 71.88
N ASP A 96 3.49 21.87 72.71
CA ASP A 96 4.91 21.67 72.38
C ASP A 96 5.09 20.80 71.13
N ASP A 97 4.33 19.71 71.02
CA ASP A 97 4.33 18.83 69.86
C ASP A 97 3.86 19.56 68.59
N ALA A 98 2.82 20.40 68.68
CA ALA A 98 2.34 21.18 67.54
C ALA A 98 3.39 22.20 67.07
N VAL A 99 4.10 22.84 68.03
CA VAL A 99 5.22 23.75 67.72
C VAL A 99 6.38 22.96 67.07
N ALA A 100 6.76 21.82 67.63
CA ALA A 100 7.86 21.01 67.09
C ALA A 100 7.55 20.40 65.71
N GLN A 101 6.31 19.94 65.49
CA GLN A 101 5.86 19.37 64.22
C GLN A 101 5.70 20.43 63.11
N TYR A 102 5.61 21.70 63.46
CA TYR A 102 5.63 22.79 62.49
C TYR A 102 7.04 23.04 61.92
N GLU A 103 8.09 22.90 62.75
CA GLU A 103 9.47 23.21 62.37
C GLU A 103 9.97 22.62 61.03
N PRO A 104 9.71 21.32 60.70
CA PRO A 104 10.13 20.75 59.42
C PRO A 104 9.35 21.26 58.20
N LEU A 105 8.23 21.96 58.40
CA LEU A 105 7.38 22.48 57.32
C LEU A 105 7.82 23.87 56.84
N ILE A 106 8.79 24.49 57.51
CA ILE A 106 9.25 25.84 57.17
C ILE A 106 9.90 25.86 55.78
N ALA A 107 9.28 26.58 54.85
CA ALA A 107 9.70 26.64 53.45
C ALA A 107 10.43 27.94 53.07
N SER A 108 10.41 28.97 53.94
CA SER A 108 10.97 30.29 53.63
C SER A 108 11.58 31.00 54.84
N ASP A 109 12.47 31.96 54.60
CA ASP A 109 13.10 32.74 55.67
C ASP A 109 12.11 33.63 56.45
N GLU A 110 11.09 34.15 55.76
CA GLU A 110 10.03 34.94 56.38
C GLU A 110 9.17 34.06 57.30
N GLU A 111 8.78 32.87 56.84
CA GLU A 111 8.07 31.89 57.66
C GLU A 111 8.90 31.47 58.87
N ARG A 112 10.22 31.24 58.68
CA ARG A 112 11.13 30.92 59.78
C ARG A 112 11.12 32.02 60.84
N ARG A 113 11.13 33.29 60.43
CA ARG A 113 11.06 34.44 61.36
C ARG A 113 9.76 34.42 62.17
N LEU A 114 8.62 34.17 61.51
CA LEU A 114 7.31 34.09 62.16
C LEU A 114 7.23 32.89 63.13
N TYR A 115 7.71 31.71 62.70
CA TYR A 115 7.80 30.52 63.55
C TYR A 115 8.67 30.76 64.79
N LEU A 116 9.85 31.37 64.64
CA LEU A 116 10.74 31.65 65.78
C LEU A 116 10.08 32.61 66.79
N ALA A 117 9.28 33.56 66.32
CA ALA A 117 8.50 34.42 67.22
C ALA A 117 7.45 33.61 68.00
N VAL A 118 6.74 32.68 67.36
CA VAL A 118 5.81 31.75 68.03
C VAL A 118 6.55 30.86 69.03
N LYS A 119 7.65 30.23 68.63
CA LYS A 119 8.46 29.34 69.48
C LYS A 119 8.98 30.07 70.72
N THR A 120 9.50 31.28 70.55
CA THR A 120 10.01 32.09 71.68
C THR A 120 8.90 32.40 72.69
N GLU A 121 7.71 32.80 72.22
CA GLU A 121 6.60 33.09 73.13
C GLU A 121 5.98 31.82 73.74
N ALA A 122 5.98 30.70 73.01
CA ALA A 122 5.59 29.41 73.55
C ALA A 122 6.56 28.95 74.67
N ASP A 123 7.87 29.12 74.48
CA ASP A 123 8.88 28.82 75.51
C ASP A 123 8.72 29.73 76.73
N ASN A 124 8.45 31.02 76.53
CA ASN A 124 8.14 31.94 77.62
C ASN A 124 6.87 31.52 78.36
N TYR A 125 5.84 31.08 77.65
CA TYR A 125 4.58 30.62 78.24
C TYR A 125 4.80 29.34 79.05
N SER A 126 5.54 28.39 78.51
CA SER A 126 5.97 27.15 79.16
C SER A 126 6.67 27.44 80.51
N LYS A 127 7.57 28.43 80.57
CA LYS A 127 8.21 28.86 81.83
C LYS A 127 7.24 29.46 82.85
N GLN A 128 6.21 30.19 82.40
CA GLN A 128 5.17 30.70 83.31
C GLN A 128 4.27 29.58 83.81
N LEU A 129 4.02 28.54 82.99
CA LEU A 129 3.32 27.33 83.42
C LEU A 129 4.10 26.57 84.51
N ASP A 130 5.43 26.52 84.46
CA ASP A 130 6.25 25.95 85.55
C ASP A 130 6.10 26.70 86.88
N VAL A 131 5.91 28.03 86.83
CA VAL A 131 5.64 28.83 88.03
C VAL A 131 4.20 28.55 88.51
N PHE A 132 3.26 28.49 87.59
CA PHE A 132 1.85 28.23 87.87
C PHE A 132 1.64 26.85 88.54
N GLU A 133 2.24 25.79 88.02
CA GLU A 133 2.16 24.45 88.60
C GLU A 133 2.77 24.41 90.01
N ARG A 134 3.88 25.10 90.25
CA ARG A 134 4.46 25.22 91.59
C ARG A 134 3.52 25.91 92.59
N LEU A 135 2.78 26.94 92.15
CA LEU A 135 1.78 27.61 92.99
C LEU A 135 0.58 26.70 93.27
N LEU A 136 0.12 25.93 92.28
CA LEU A 136 -0.92 24.92 92.46
C LEU A 136 -0.51 23.82 93.45
N HIS A 137 0.73 23.32 93.36
CA HIS A 137 1.26 22.32 94.31
C HIS A 137 1.43 22.87 95.73
N ALA A 138 1.62 24.17 95.87
CA ALA A 138 1.67 24.86 97.17
C ALA A 138 0.27 25.25 97.70
N ASP A 139 -0.81 24.91 96.98
CA ASP A 139 -2.20 25.31 97.24
C ASP A 139 -2.40 26.85 97.31
N ASP A 140 -1.50 27.62 96.68
CA ASP A 140 -1.57 29.08 96.60
C ASP A 140 -2.42 29.53 95.40
N ASN A 141 -3.74 29.32 95.52
CA ASN A 141 -4.71 29.69 94.49
C ASN A 141 -4.75 31.21 94.23
N ALA A 142 -4.50 32.03 95.24
CA ALA A 142 -4.49 33.49 95.10
C ALA A 142 -3.28 33.97 94.28
N GLY A 143 -2.09 33.43 94.57
CA GLY A 143 -0.88 33.66 93.78
C GLY A 143 -1.02 33.14 92.35
N ALA A 144 -1.60 31.95 92.17
CA ALA A 144 -1.86 31.36 90.86
C ALA A 144 -2.82 32.23 90.01
N LEU A 145 -3.89 32.74 90.62
CA LEU A 145 -4.83 33.65 89.95
C LEU A 145 -4.19 35.00 89.59
N LEU A 146 -3.32 35.52 90.46
CA LEU A 146 -2.56 36.75 90.18
C LEU A 146 -1.66 36.52 88.96
N LEU A 147 -0.87 35.45 88.96
CA LEU A 147 0.02 35.08 87.86
C LEU A 147 -0.74 34.90 86.53
N ILE A 148 -1.93 34.28 86.58
CA ILE A 148 -2.79 34.15 85.39
C ILE A 148 -3.08 35.53 84.78
N ASN A 149 -3.47 36.49 85.62
CA ASN A 149 -3.91 37.80 85.15
C ASN A 149 -2.76 38.72 84.76
N THR A 150 -1.63 38.66 85.45
CA THR A 150 -0.50 39.60 85.24
C THR A 150 0.53 39.10 84.23
N ASN A 151 0.71 37.79 84.09
CA ASN A 151 1.79 37.21 83.28
C ASN A 151 1.27 36.30 82.18
N ILE A 152 0.43 35.30 82.51
CA ILE A 152 -0.03 34.31 81.53
C ILE A 152 -0.95 34.92 80.48
N ARG A 153 -1.97 35.67 80.88
CA ARG A 153 -2.97 36.22 79.94
C ARG A 153 -2.36 37.19 78.91
N PRO A 154 -1.50 38.17 79.27
CA PRO A 154 -0.84 39.01 78.27
C PRO A 154 0.06 38.20 77.32
N LEU A 155 0.72 37.16 77.84
CA LEU A 155 1.61 36.31 77.07
C LEU A 155 0.85 35.42 76.09
N THR A 156 -0.27 34.83 76.49
CA THR A 156 -1.10 34.02 75.60
C THR A 156 -1.83 34.84 74.55
N ASN A 157 -2.19 36.10 74.86
CA ASN A 157 -2.68 37.05 73.85
C ASN A 157 -1.59 37.31 72.79
N THR A 158 -0.36 37.65 73.22
CA THR A 158 0.77 37.89 72.32
C THR A 158 1.08 36.64 71.48
N LEU A 159 1.12 35.46 72.11
CA LEU A 159 1.34 34.19 71.43
C LEU A 159 0.23 33.92 70.39
N GLY A 160 -1.04 34.15 70.74
CA GLY A 160 -2.16 34.04 69.81
C GLY A 160 -2.03 34.96 68.60
N GLU A 161 -1.59 36.21 68.79
CA GLU A 161 -1.32 37.14 67.69
C GLU A 161 -0.19 36.63 66.78
N LYS A 162 0.90 36.08 67.34
CA LYS A 162 2.00 35.50 66.56
C LYS A 162 1.58 34.25 65.79
N ILE A 163 0.80 33.36 66.41
CA ILE A 163 0.23 32.18 65.75
C ILE A 163 -0.66 32.63 64.61
N ASN A 164 -1.54 33.61 64.82
CA ASN A 164 -2.42 34.12 63.76
C ASN A 164 -1.63 34.76 62.60
N ALA A 165 -0.56 35.50 62.88
CA ALA A 165 0.31 36.03 61.84
C ALA A 165 0.96 34.91 61.01
N LEU A 166 1.40 33.82 61.66
CA LEU A 166 1.92 32.64 60.99
C LEU A 166 0.83 31.91 60.17
N THR A 167 -0.38 31.77 60.70
CA THR A 167 -1.53 31.19 59.99
C THR A 167 -1.85 31.98 58.73
N LEU A 168 -1.96 33.31 58.83
CA LEU A 168 -2.26 34.19 57.69
C LEU A 168 -1.18 34.14 56.61
N TYR A 169 0.09 34.03 57.00
CA TYR A 169 1.18 33.85 56.05
C TYR A 169 1.01 32.57 55.23
N ASN A 170 0.70 31.45 55.90
CA ASN A 170 0.51 30.17 55.23
C ASN A 170 -0.79 30.09 54.42
N ASP A 171 -1.86 30.74 54.89
CA ASP A 171 -3.13 30.83 54.16
C ASP A 171 -2.96 31.59 52.84
N GLU A 172 -2.23 32.71 52.87
CA GLU A 172 -1.90 33.46 51.66
C GLU A 172 -0.96 32.68 50.72
N GLY A 173 0.04 31.98 51.29
CA GLY A 173 0.91 31.07 50.53
C GLY A 173 0.12 29.95 49.83
N ALA A 174 -0.78 29.28 50.56
CA ALA A 174 -1.67 28.24 50.04
C ALA A 174 -2.56 28.79 48.92
N ARG A 175 -3.12 29.98 49.10
CA ARG A 175 -3.97 30.66 48.10
C ARG A 175 -3.20 30.96 46.83
N GLN A 176 -1.98 31.49 46.94
CA GLN A 176 -1.13 31.77 45.78
C GLN A 176 -0.68 30.49 45.06
N ALA A 177 -0.34 29.44 45.81
CA ALA A 177 -0.03 28.13 45.26
C ALA A 177 -1.24 27.56 44.50
N GLY A 178 -2.45 27.66 45.04
CA GLY A 178 -3.69 27.25 44.38
C GLY A 178 -4.00 28.01 43.10
N LEU A 179 -3.82 29.34 43.10
CA LEU A 179 -3.95 30.16 41.88
C LEU A 179 -2.93 29.78 40.81
N SER A 180 -1.68 29.53 41.23
CA SER A 180 -0.61 29.08 40.34
C SER A 180 -0.91 27.70 39.77
N ALA A 181 -1.42 26.77 40.58
CA ALA A 181 -1.87 25.45 40.15
C ALA A 181 -2.96 25.55 39.07
N SER A 182 -3.95 26.41 39.28
CA SER A 182 -5.02 26.67 38.31
C SER A 182 -4.47 27.21 36.99
N ALA A 183 -3.54 28.18 37.04
CA ALA A 183 -2.90 28.71 35.84
C ALA A 183 -2.07 27.63 35.10
N ILE A 184 -1.28 26.83 35.83
CA ILE A 184 -0.50 25.71 35.27
C ILE A 184 -1.43 24.69 34.60
N TYR A 185 -2.57 24.39 35.22
CA TYR A 185 -3.58 23.51 34.65
C TYR A 185 -4.17 24.09 33.36
N THR A 186 -4.66 25.34 33.37
CA THR A 186 -5.30 25.96 32.20
C THR A 186 -4.32 26.10 31.03
N HIS A 187 -3.09 26.55 31.30
CA HIS A 187 -2.03 26.60 30.28
C HIS A 187 -1.67 25.21 29.74
N GLY A 188 -1.56 24.22 30.63
CA GLY A 188 -1.30 22.84 30.26
C GLY A 188 -2.38 22.26 29.36
N PHE A 189 -3.65 22.48 29.73
CA PHE A 189 -4.80 22.04 28.96
C PHE A 189 -4.81 22.62 27.55
N TRP A 190 -4.67 23.95 27.41
CA TRP A 190 -4.65 24.60 26.09
C TRP A 190 -3.43 24.21 25.25
N THR A 191 -2.29 23.95 25.88
CA THR A 191 -1.10 23.43 25.19
C THR A 191 -1.38 22.05 24.60
N VAL A 192 -1.95 21.14 25.38
CA VAL A 192 -2.32 19.79 24.90
C VAL A 192 -3.38 19.87 23.79
N VAL A 193 -4.43 20.68 23.97
CA VAL A 193 -5.46 20.89 22.94
C VAL A 193 -4.86 21.44 21.64
N GLY A 194 -4.01 22.48 21.72
CA GLY A 194 -3.36 23.06 20.56
C GLY A 194 -2.49 22.05 19.81
N LEU A 195 -1.77 21.20 20.54
CA LEU A 195 -0.89 20.18 19.98
C LEU A 195 -1.69 19.02 19.34
N ILE A 196 -2.82 18.63 19.93
CA ILE A 196 -3.78 17.68 19.32
C ILE A 196 -4.32 18.25 17.99
N VAL A 197 -4.76 19.52 17.97
CA VAL A 197 -5.26 20.17 16.76
C VAL A 197 -4.18 20.24 15.69
N ALA A 198 -2.96 20.63 16.04
CA ALA A 198 -1.83 20.68 15.11
C ALA A 198 -1.54 19.31 14.49
N VAL A 199 -1.58 18.23 15.30
CA VAL A 199 -1.40 16.85 14.82
C VAL A 199 -2.54 16.41 13.92
N ALA A 200 -3.79 16.75 14.27
CA ALA A 200 -4.94 16.43 13.44
C ALA A 200 -4.85 17.10 12.07
N VAL A 201 -4.51 18.40 12.02
CA VAL A 201 -4.31 19.14 10.77
C VAL A 201 -3.16 18.56 9.96
N LEU A 202 -2.01 18.28 10.60
CA LEU A 202 -0.86 17.67 9.93
C LEU A 202 -1.23 16.30 9.34
N THR A 203 -1.91 15.46 10.12
CA THR A 203 -2.36 14.13 9.68
C THR A 203 -3.30 14.24 8.49
N LEU A 204 -4.23 15.20 8.51
CA LEU A 204 -5.13 15.47 7.39
C LEU A 204 -4.37 15.90 6.13
N VAL A 205 -3.40 16.82 6.26
CA VAL A 205 -2.56 17.26 5.15
C VAL A 205 -1.75 16.10 4.57
N LEU A 206 -1.11 15.30 5.42
CA LEU A 206 -0.35 14.12 4.99
C LEU A 206 -1.23 13.08 4.32
N ALA A 207 -2.45 12.83 4.82
CA ALA A 207 -3.41 11.93 4.22
C ALA A 207 -3.82 12.41 2.82
N ILE A 208 -4.14 13.70 2.65
CA ILE A 208 -4.49 14.28 1.33
C ILE A 208 -3.32 14.15 0.35
N LEU A 209 -2.08 14.41 0.80
CA LEU A 209 -0.88 14.25 -0.03
C LEU A 209 -0.66 12.79 -0.44
N LEU A 210 -0.81 11.84 0.47
CA LEU A 210 -0.70 10.42 0.17
C LEU A 210 -1.78 9.97 -0.81
N ILE A 211 -3.04 10.30 -0.53
CA ILE A 211 -4.19 10.01 -1.39
C ILE A 211 -3.93 10.51 -2.81
N ARG A 212 -3.53 11.78 -2.99
CA ARG A 212 -3.22 12.33 -4.31
C ARG A 212 -2.02 11.64 -4.97
N SER A 213 -1.00 11.27 -4.20
CA SER A 213 0.20 10.61 -4.73
C SER A 213 0.00 9.15 -5.14
N VAL A 214 -1.01 8.47 -4.58
CA VAL A 214 -1.26 7.04 -4.81
C VAL A 214 -2.52 6.84 -5.65
N ILE A 215 -3.67 7.33 -5.19
CA ILE A 215 -4.97 7.04 -5.80
C ILE A 215 -5.05 7.64 -7.20
N SER A 216 -4.53 8.85 -7.42
CA SER A 216 -4.63 9.49 -8.74
C SER A 216 -3.87 8.71 -9.83
N PRO A 217 -2.58 8.37 -9.68
CA PRO A 217 -1.87 7.56 -10.68
C PRO A 217 -2.44 6.13 -10.83
N THR A 218 -2.93 5.52 -9.75
CA THR A 218 -3.53 4.19 -9.83
C THR A 218 -4.86 4.21 -10.59
N ARG A 219 -5.66 5.27 -10.43
CA ARG A 219 -6.90 5.46 -11.20
C ARG A 219 -6.62 5.70 -12.67
N GLU A 220 -5.57 6.45 -12.99
CA GLU A 220 -5.10 6.64 -14.36
C GLU A 220 -4.67 5.31 -14.99
N ALA A 221 -3.86 4.51 -14.28
CA ALA A 221 -3.44 3.19 -14.74
C ALA A 221 -4.65 2.25 -14.97
N LEU A 222 -5.66 2.29 -14.09
CA LEU A 222 -6.88 1.51 -14.25
C LEU A 222 -7.65 1.92 -15.52
N ALA A 223 -7.86 3.23 -15.73
CA ALA A 223 -8.56 3.73 -16.91
C ALA A 223 -7.83 3.35 -18.22
N ILE A 224 -6.50 3.40 -18.23
CA ILE A 224 -5.68 2.95 -19.37
C ILE A 224 -5.87 1.44 -19.60
N ALA A 225 -5.82 0.62 -18.54
CA ALA A 225 -6.00 -0.82 -18.66
C ALA A 225 -7.40 -1.19 -19.18
N GLU A 226 -8.45 -0.52 -18.71
CA GLU A 226 -9.83 -0.70 -19.19
C GLU A 226 -9.97 -0.37 -20.68
N ARG A 227 -9.31 0.69 -21.15
CA ARG A 227 -9.31 1.05 -22.58
C ARG A 227 -8.60 0.03 -23.45
N ILE A 228 -7.43 -0.44 -23.01
CA ILE A 228 -6.73 -1.52 -23.71
C ILE A 228 -7.58 -2.79 -23.73
N ALA A 229 -8.31 -3.10 -22.65
CA ALA A 229 -9.17 -4.27 -22.57
C ALA A 229 -10.34 -4.24 -23.57
N VAL A 230 -10.87 -3.06 -23.92
CA VAL A 230 -11.88 -2.90 -24.98
C VAL A 230 -11.29 -2.68 -26.38
N GLY A 231 -9.97 -2.77 -26.52
CA GLY A 231 -9.27 -2.64 -27.80
C GLY A 231 -9.01 -1.21 -28.26
N ASP A 232 -9.31 -0.21 -27.44
CA ASP A 232 -8.97 1.18 -27.74
C ASP A 232 -7.49 1.44 -27.41
N LEU A 233 -6.69 1.47 -28.47
CA LEU A 233 -5.26 1.78 -28.40
C LEU A 233 -4.96 3.19 -28.93
N SER A 234 -5.93 4.09 -29.08
CA SER A 234 -5.74 5.34 -29.85
C SER A 234 -5.00 6.46 -29.11
N GLU A 235 -5.13 6.58 -27.79
CA GLU A 235 -4.46 7.64 -27.02
C GLU A 235 -3.08 7.24 -26.51
N ASP A 236 -2.17 8.21 -26.45
CA ASP A 236 -0.82 8.01 -25.95
C ASP A 236 -0.77 8.10 -24.41
N ILE A 237 -0.14 7.10 -23.81
CA ILE A 237 0.11 7.04 -22.38
C ILE A 237 1.35 7.89 -22.08
N HIS A 238 1.24 8.80 -21.11
CA HIS A 238 2.36 9.66 -20.68
C HIS A 238 2.76 9.32 -19.24
N PRO A 239 3.68 8.36 -19.03
CA PRO A 239 4.04 7.94 -17.69
C PRO A 239 4.67 9.08 -16.89
N SER A 240 4.18 9.28 -15.67
CA SER A 240 4.74 10.25 -14.73
C SER A 240 5.15 9.55 -13.43
N GLY A 241 6.19 10.06 -12.76
CA GLY A 241 6.69 9.53 -11.48
C GLY A 241 7.70 8.39 -11.61
N ARG A 242 8.47 8.16 -10.54
CA ARG A 242 9.50 7.09 -10.46
C ARG A 242 9.14 6.00 -9.45
N ASP A 243 8.00 6.15 -8.77
CA ASP A 243 7.44 5.18 -7.83
C ASP A 243 6.76 4.00 -8.54
N GLU A 244 6.22 3.04 -7.77
CA GLU A 244 5.57 1.85 -8.29
C GLU A 244 4.41 2.17 -9.24
N ALA A 245 3.66 3.25 -8.97
CA ALA A 245 2.59 3.68 -9.85
C ALA A 245 3.13 4.24 -11.18
N GLY A 246 4.21 5.01 -11.15
CA GLY A 246 4.89 5.44 -12.39
C GLY A 246 5.43 4.26 -13.20
N ARG A 247 6.03 3.27 -12.53
CA ARG A 247 6.49 2.03 -13.19
C ARG A 247 5.36 1.21 -13.79
N LEU A 248 4.18 1.20 -13.17
CA LEU A 248 2.98 0.58 -13.71
C LEU A 248 2.52 1.28 -15.00
N LEU A 249 2.48 2.62 -15.01
CA LEU A 249 2.16 3.40 -16.22
C LEU A 249 3.14 3.13 -17.36
N VAL A 250 4.45 3.07 -17.08
CA VAL A 250 5.49 2.70 -18.07
C VAL A 250 5.26 1.28 -18.61
N ALA A 251 4.83 0.34 -17.77
CA ALA A 251 4.55 -1.02 -18.22
C ALA A 251 3.31 -1.08 -19.14
N LEU A 252 2.25 -0.32 -18.82
CA LEU A 252 1.06 -0.19 -19.65
C LEU A 252 1.36 0.47 -21.00
N GLU A 253 2.20 1.51 -21.04
CA GLU A 253 2.69 2.13 -22.27
C GLU A 253 3.39 1.10 -23.18
N LYS A 254 4.35 0.35 -22.63
CA LYS A 254 5.05 -0.71 -23.38
C LYS A 254 4.10 -1.78 -23.91
N MET A 255 3.07 -2.14 -23.13
CA MET A 255 2.04 -3.10 -23.54
C MET A 255 1.22 -2.54 -24.72
N GLN A 256 0.76 -1.29 -24.63
CA GLN A 256 0.02 -0.62 -25.69
C GLN A 256 0.83 -0.55 -27.00
N VAL A 257 2.10 -0.15 -26.93
CA VAL A 257 3.00 -0.09 -28.10
C VAL A 257 3.15 -1.47 -28.74
N LYS A 258 3.35 -2.53 -27.95
CA LYS A 258 3.44 -3.89 -28.49
C LYS A 258 2.13 -4.36 -29.13
N LEU A 259 0.98 -4.03 -28.56
CA LEU A 259 -0.31 -4.35 -29.14
C LEU A 259 -0.54 -3.61 -30.46
N ARG A 260 -0.28 -2.29 -30.53
CA ARG A 260 -0.34 -1.49 -31.77
C ARG A 260 0.53 -2.12 -32.88
N ASN A 261 1.78 -2.44 -32.57
CA ASN A 261 2.70 -3.07 -33.53
C ASN A 261 2.20 -4.45 -34.01
N THR A 262 1.60 -5.24 -33.12
CA THR A 262 1.05 -6.56 -33.47
C THR A 262 -0.14 -6.42 -34.41
N ILE A 263 -1.07 -5.50 -34.12
CA ILE A 263 -2.22 -5.20 -34.99
C ILE A 263 -1.76 -4.68 -36.35
N SER A 264 -0.77 -3.79 -36.40
CA SER A 264 -0.19 -3.30 -37.67
C SER A 264 0.37 -4.46 -38.51
N ARG A 265 1.15 -5.36 -37.91
CA ARG A 265 1.69 -6.52 -38.61
C ARG A 265 0.61 -7.46 -39.13
N ILE A 266 -0.47 -7.66 -38.36
CA ILE A 266 -1.63 -8.45 -38.80
C ILE A 266 -2.28 -7.76 -40.00
N SER A 267 -2.51 -6.45 -39.95
CA SER A 267 -3.07 -5.68 -41.08
C SER A 267 -2.21 -5.83 -42.34
N ASP A 268 -0.89 -5.65 -42.23
CA ASP A 268 0.05 -5.79 -43.36
C ASP A 268 -0.01 -7.20 -43.95
N SER A 269 -0.07 -8.22 -43.09
CA SER A 269 -0.16 -9.62 -43.49
C SER A 269 -1.50 -9.93 -44.17
N SER A 270 -2.60 -9.34 -43.70
CA SER A 270 -3.92 -9.43 -44.32
C SER A 270 -3.95 -8.74 -45.70
N THR A 271 -3.30 -7.60 -45.87
CA THR A 271 -3.18 -6.93 -47.18
C THR A 271 -2.36 -7.75 -48.17
N GLN A 272 -1.25 -8.35 -47.71
CA GLN A 272 -0.46 -9.28 -48.52
C GLN A 272 -1.28 -10.51 -48.92
N LEU A 273 -2.03 -11.09 -47.97
CA LEU A 273 -2.89 -12.24 -48.24
C LEU A 273 -4.01 -11.91 -49.24
N ALA A 274 -4.62 -10.73 -49.13
CA ALA A 274 -5.62 -10.26 -50.08
C ALA A 274 -5.02 -10.15 -51.49
N SER A 275 -3.85 -9.51 -51.61
CA SER A 275 -3.15 -9.37 -52.90
C SER A 275 -2.79 -10.73 -53.50
N ALA A 276 -2.26 -11.66 -52.69
CA ALA A 276 -1.97 -13.03 -53.13
C ALA A 276 -3.23 -13.81 -53.55
N SER A 277 -4.37 -13.54 -52.91
CA SER A 277 -5.65 -14.15 -53.28
C SER A 277 -6.17 -13.61 -54.62
N GLU A 278 -5.98 -12.31 -54.91
CA GLU A 278 -6.29 -11.71 -56.22
C GLU A 278 -5.41 -12.30 -57.33
N GLU A 279 -4.10 -12.43 -57.08
CA GLU A 279 -3.16 -13.07 -58.00
C GLU A 279 -3.52 -14.53 -58.26
N MET A 280 -3.83 -15.30 -57.21
CA MET A 280 -4.27 -16.69 -57.33
C MET A 280 -5.58 -16.81 -58.13
N THR A 281 -6.50 -15.85 -57.96
CA THR A 281 -7.75 -15.80 -58.75
C THR A 281 -7.44 -15.58 -60.24
N ALA A 282 -6.55 -14.64 -60.57
CA ALA A 282 -6.14 -14.39 -61.95
C ALA A 282 -5.40 -15.57 -62.59
N VAL A 283 -4.50 -16.23 -61.85
CA VAL A 283 -3.81 -17.46 -62.28
C VAL A 283 -4.82 -18.57 -62.52
N THR A 284 -5.79 -18.76 -61.62
CA THR A 284 -6.84 -19.77 -61.75
C THR A 284 -7.73 -19.53 -62.98
N GLU A 285 -8.09 -18.28 -63.26
CA GLU A 285 -8.86 -17.93 -64.46
C GLU A 285 -8.08 -18.22 -65.74
N THR A 286 -6.79 -17.89 -65.76
CA THR A 286 -5.90 -18.18 -66.90
C THR A 286 -5.72 -19.68 -67.11
N ALA A 287 -5.52 -20.44 -66.03
CA ALA A 287 -5.43 -21.89 -66.08
C ALA A 287 -6.73 -22.53 -66.58
N SER A 288 -7.89 -22.02 -66.16
CA SER A 288 -9.19 -22.48 -66.64
C SER A 288 -9.36 -22.25 -68.16
N LYS A 289 -9.00 -21.06 -68.66
CA LYS A 289 -8.98 -20.76 -70.10
C LYS A 289 -8.00 -21.68 -70.86
N GLY A 290 -6.83 -21.93 -70.29
CA GLY A 290 -5.84 -22.87 -70.85
C GLY A 290 -6.37 -24.31 -70.94
N LEU A 291 -7.08 -24.78 -69.91
CA LEU A 291 -7.71 -26.10 -69.90
C LEU A 291 -8.78 -26.24 -70.98
N VAL A 292 -9.61 -25.21 -71.21
CA VAL A 292 -10.60 -25.21 -72.31
C VAL A 292 -9.88 -25.37 -73.65
N ARG A 293 -8.85 -24.57 -73.91
CA ARG A 293 -8.07 -24.66 -75.15
C ARG A 293 -7.39 -26.02 -75.31
N GLN A 294 -6.81 -26.55 -74.25
CA GLN A 294 -6.18 -27.88 -74.27
C GLN A 294 -7.23 -28.97 -74.55
N ASN A 295 -8.45 -28.83 -74.04
CA ASN A 295 -9.54 -29.74 -74.33
C ASN A 295 -9.89 -29.72 -75.83
N ASP A 296 -9.98 -28.53 -76.43
CA ASP A 296 -10.22 -28.37 -77.87
C ASP A 296 -9.10 -28.99 -78.71
N GLU A 297 -7.84 -28.76 -78.35
CA GLU A 297 -6.67 -29.34 -79.02
C GLU A 297 -6.67 -30.88 -78.90
N VAL A 298 -7.06 -31.44 -77.74
CA VAL A 298 -7.24 -32.89 -77.55
C VAL A 298 -8.40 -33.41 -78.41
N GLY A 299 -9.50 -32.68 -78.53
CA GLY A 299 -10.62 -33.02 -79.42
C GLY A 299 -10.19 -33.07 -80.89
N GLN A 300 -9.37 -32.10 -81.33
CA GLN A 300 -8.78 -32.10 -82.66
C GLN A 300 -7.79 -33.26 -82.85
N ALA A 301 -6.93 -33.53 -81.87
CA ALA A 301 -6.00 -34.66 -81.92
C ALA A 301 -6.75 -36.00 -82.00
N ALA A 302 -7.83 -36.18 -81.25
CA ALA A 302 -8.68 -37.36 -81.33
C ALA A 302 -9.32 -37.51 -82.73
N THR A 303 -9.76 -36.39 -83.32
CA THR A 303 -10.28 -36.37 -84.70
C THR A 303 -9.19 -36.76 -85.70
N ALA A 304 -7.99 -36.18 -85.59
CA ALA A 304 -6.85 -36.51 -86.44
C ALA A 304 -6.42 -37.98 -86.28
N VAL A 305 -6.43 -38.54 -85.07
CA VAL A 305 -6.18 -39.97 -84.83
C VAL A 305 -7.26 -40.84 -85.49
N THR A 306 -8.52 -40.40 -85.46
CA THR A 306 -9.62 -41.10 -86.14
C THR A 306 -9.40 -41.09 -87.67
N GLU A 307 -9.07 -39.94 -88.26
CA GLU A 307 -8.75 -39.84 -89.69
C GLU A 307 -7.50 -40.63 -90.07
N MET A 308 -6.44 -40.57 -89.26
CA MET A 308 -5.22 -41.37 -89.46
C MET A 308 -5.53 -42.86 -89.41
N THR A 309 -6.37 -43.30 -88.49
CA THR A 309 -6.79 -44.71 -88.38
C THR A 309 -7.52 -45.11 -89.66
N ALA A 310 -8.45 -44.30 -90.15
CA ALA A 310 -9.17 -44.56 -91.40
C ALA A 310 -8.23 -44.63 -92.61
N ALA A 311 -7.24 -43.73 -92.70
CA ALA A 311 -6.23 -43.73 -93.76
C ALA A 311 -5.32 -44.98 -93.70
N VAL A 312 -4.89 -45.39 -92.51
CA VAL A 312 -4.13 -46.65 -92.33
C VAL A 312 -4.97 -47.85 -92.76
N ASP A 313 -6.25 -47.87 -92.43
CA ASP A 313 -7.19 -48.91 -92.83
C ASP A 313 -7.37 -48.97 -94.35
N GLU A 314 -7.41 -47.81 -95.01
CA GLU A 314 -7.44 -47.70 -96.48
C GLU A 314 -6.13 -48.18 -97.12
N VAL A 315 -4.97 -47.79 -96.59
CA VAL A 315 -3.66 -48.25 -97.06
C VAL A 315 -3.53 -49.76 -96.91
N ALA A 316 -4.00 -50.34 -95.80
CA ALA A 316 -4.02 -51.79 -95.58
C ALA A 316 -4.89 -52.52 -96.62
N ARG A 317 -6.11 -52.01 -96.88
CA ARG A 317 -6.98 -52.53 -97.95
C ARG A 317 -6.34 -52.45 -99.34
N ASN A 318 -5.68 -51.33 -99.65
CA ASN A 318 -4.98 -51.16 -100.92
C ASN A 318 -3.78 -52.10 -101.06
N ALA A 319 -3.01 -52.31 -99.99
CA ALA A 319 -1.90 -53.26 -99.97
C ALA A 319 -2.38 -54.71 -100.16
N GLU A 320 -3.49 -55.09 -99.53
CA GLU A 320 -4.13 -56.40 -99.72
C GLU A 320 -4.62 -56.57 -101.16
N ALA A 321 -5.32 -55.56 -101.71
CA ALA A 321 -5.79 -55.57 -103.09
C ALA A 321 -4.63 -55.69 -104.10
N ALA A 322 -3.53 -54.96 -103.87
CA ALA A 322 -2.32 -55.03 -104.68
C ALA A 322 -1.65 -56.41 -104.59
N SER A 323 -1.60 -57.01 -103.40
CA SER A 323 -1.07 -58.37 -103.19
C SER A 323 -1.90 -59.42 -103.92
N ASN A 324 -3.23 -59.34 -103.84
CA ASN A 324 -4.14 -60.22 -104.57
C ASN A 324 -4.01 -60.07 -106.08
N THR A 325 -3.93 -58.84 -106.58
CA THR A 325 -3.70 -58.56 -108.01
C THR A 325 -2.36 -59.12 -108.47
N SER A 326 -1.29 -58.91 -107.69
CA SER A 326 0.04 -59.46 -108.00
C SER A 326 0.04 -61.00 -108.07
N ARG A 327 -0.69 -61.66 -107.17
CA ARG A 327 -0.91 -63.11 -107.21
C ARG A 327 -1.63 -63.55 -108.50
N GLN A 328 -2.68 -62.86 -108.90
CA GLN A 328 -3.38 -63.14 -110.16
C GLN A 328 -2.48 -62.92 -111.39
N THR A 329 -1.71 -61.82 -111.42
CA THR A 329 -0.74 -61.56 -112.48
C THR A 329 0.32 -62.66 -112.57
N MET A 330 0.78 -63.20 -111.43
CA MET A 330 1.68 -64.35 -111.43
C MET A 330 1.02 -65.60 -112.06
N THR A 331 -0.25 -65.87 -111.75
CA THR A 331 -1.01 -66.96 -112.39
C THR A 331 -1.11 -66.76 -113.92
N TYR A 332 -1.46 -65.56 -114.38
CA TYR A 332 -1.50 -65.24 -115.81
C TYR A 332 -0.13 -65.38 -116.49
N THR A 333 0.94 -64.96 -115.81
CA THR A 333 2.31 -65.08 -116.33
C THR A 333 2.70 -66.55 -116.48
N LEU A 334 2.34 -67.42 -115.54
CA LEU A 334 2.57 -68.86 -115.64
C LEU A 334 1.82 -69.49 -116.82
N SER A 335 0.53 -69.18 -117.02
CA SER A 335 -0.20 -69.60 -118.22
C SER A 335 0.39 -69.02 -119.51
N GLY A 336 0.90 -67.78 -119.47
CA GLY A 336 1.60 -67.16 -120.59
C GLY A 336 2.86 -67.91 -120.97
N ILE A 337 3.68 -68.32 -119.99
CA ILE A 337 4.87 -69.15 -120.20
C ILE A 337 4.49 -70.49 -120.84
N GLU A 338 3.40 -71.12 -120.39
CA GLU A 338 2.90 -72.37 -120.96
C GLU A 338 2.48 -72.23 -122.42
N ASN A 339 1.73 -71.17 -122.76
CA ASN A 339 1.34 -70.87 -124.15
C ASN A 339 2.54 -70.59 -125.05
N VAL A 340 3.55 -69.85 -124.56
CA VAL A 340 4.79 -69.59 -125.31
C VAL A 340 5.58 -70.89 -125.53
N ALA A 341 5.66 -71.77 -124.52
CA ALA A 341 6.29 -73.07 -124.67
C ALA A 341 5.56 -73.96 -125.71
N GLN A 342 4.23 -73.95 -125.71
CA GLN A 342 3.41 -74.62 -126.74
C GLN A 342 3.68 -74.06 -128.15
N THR A 343 3.81 -72.74 -128.26
CA THR A 343 4.09 -72.05 -129.52
C THR A 343 5.48 -72.41 -130.06
N LEU A 344 6.50 -72.44 -129.20
CA LEU A 344 7.85 -72.90 -129.56
C LEU A 344 7.83 -74.34 -130.10
N LYS A 345 7.07 -75.23 -129.46
CA LYS A 345 6.91 -76.62 -129.91
C LYS A 345 6.23 -76.73 -131.28
N ALA A 346 5.25 -75.87 -131.55
CA ALA A 346 4.60 -75.79 -132.86
C ALA A 346 5.55 -75.23 -133.95
N ILE A 347 6.39 -74.24 -133.61
CA ILE A 347 7.41 -73.68 -134.50
C ILE A 347 8.48 -74.71 -134.85
N GLU A 348 8.95 -75.52 -133.90
CA GLU A 348 9.87 -76.63 -134.15
C GLU A 348 9.25 -77.68 -135.10
N GLY A 349 7.96 -77.99 -134.92
CA GLY A 349 7.23 -78.85 -135.85
C GLY A 349 7.13 -78.28 -137.27
N LEU A 350 6.91 -76.96 -137.38
CA LEU A 350 6.85 -76.24 -138.65
C LEU A 350 8.21 -76.23 -139.35
N ALA A 351 9.30 -76.01 -138.61
CA ALA A 351 10.67 -76.07 -139.13
C ALA A 351 11.02 -77.46 -139.67
N GLY A 352 10.58 -78.53 -139.01
CA GLY A 352 10.71 -79.91 -139.50
C GLY A 352 10.02 -80.12 -140.85
N ASN A 353 8.76 -79.68 -140.97
CA ASN A 353 7.99 -79.79 -142.22
C ASN A 353 8.61 -78.99 -143.38
N VAL A 354 9.18 -77.81 -143.11
CA VAL A 354 9.85 -76.99 -144.14
C VAL A 354 11.10 -77.69 -144.68
N VAL A 355 11.88 -78.38 -143.83
CA VAL A 355 13.04 -79.17 -144.26
C VAL A 355 12.62 -80.37 -145.12
N GLU A 356 11.54 -81.06 -144.74
CA GLU A 356 10.99 -82.18 -145.50
C GLU A 356 10.38 -81.75 -146.84
N THR A 357 9.75 -80.57 -146.90
CA THR A 357 9.26 -79.99 -148.16
C THR A 357 10.43 -79.61 -149.07
N GLY A 358 11.51 -79.07 -148.49
CA GLY A 358 12.74 -78.73 -149.22
C GLY A 358 13.44 -79.94 -149.85
N THR A 359 13.42 -81.11 -149.20
CA THR A 359 13.96 -82.36 -149.80
C THR A 359 13.07 -82.89 -150.92
N GLN A 360 11.73 -82.78 -150.83
CA GLN A 360 10.82 -83.18 -151.92
C GLN A 360 10.95 -82.30 -153.17
N VAL A 361 11.07 -80.98 -153.02
CA VAL A 361 11.27 -80.06 -154.15
C VAL A 361 12.58 -80.33 -154.88
N LYS A 362 13.64 -80.67 -154.13
CA LYS A 362 14.94 -81.04 -154.72
C LYS A 362 14.91 -82.38 -155.45
N ALA A 363 14.02 -83.29 -155.06
CA ALA A 363 13.83 -84.58 -155.73
C ALA A 363 13.05 -84.47 -157.06
N LEU A 364 12.17 -83.48 -157.22
CA LEU A 364 11.44 -83.23 -158.47
C LEU A 364 12.26 -82.52 -159.56
N SER A 365 13.30 -81.76 -159.17
CA SER A 365 14.16 -81.03 -160.11
C SER A 365 15.09 -81.93 -160.94
N THR A 366 15.32 -83.18 -160.55
CA THR A 366 16.35 -84.05 -161.16
C THR A 366 15.80 -85.01 -162.20
N ARG A 367 14.56 -84.80 -162.69
CA ARG A 367 13.88 -85.74 -163.61
C ARG A 367 13.28 -85.12 -164.88
N ALA A 368 13.75 -83.96 -165.31
CA ALA A 368 13.41 -83.36 -166.61
C ALA A 368 14.67 -83.13 -167.46
#